data_AF-A0A2E7TMH3-F1
#
_entry.id   AF-A0A2E7TMH3-F1
#
_cell.length_a   1.000
_cell.length_b   1.000
_cell.length_c   1.000
_cell.angle_alpha   90.00
_cell.angle_beta   90.00
_cell.angle_gamma   90.00
#
_symmetry.space_group_name_H-M   'P 1'
#
loop_
_entity.id
_entity.type
_entity.pdbx_description
1 polymer ?
#
loop_
_entity_poly.entity_id
_entity_poly.type
_entity_poly.pdbx_seq_one_letter_code
_entity_poly.pdbx_strand_id
1 'polypeptide(L)'
;GFGDAFSDSLIREININLDEEKHLAAHHAFQKRLYDEQPYIFLLSPQKTLVIHKRFENAKGYMESPSILINTLKLKEEYKTKKSN
;
A
#
# COMPACT_ATOMS: atom_id res chain seq x y z
N GLY A 1 -22.47 -17.35 8.51
CA GLY A 1 -21.95 -16.09 7.94
C GLY A 1 -20.50 -15.98 8.33
N PHE A 2 -19.68 -15.29 7.53
CA PHE A 2 -18.28 -15.06 7.86
C PHE A 2 -18.14 -14.35 9.21
N GLY A 3 -17.27 -14.84 10.10
CA GLY A 3 -17.12 -14.37 11.47
C GLY A 3 -17.48 -15.45 12.49
N ASP A 4 -16.47 -16.17 12.97
CA ASP A 4 -16.55 -17.12 14.07
C ASP A 4 -15.64 -16.66 15.23
N ALA A 5 -15.86 -17.16 16.45
CA ALA A 5 -15.05 -16.81 17.62
C ALA A 5 -13.55 -17.08 17.39
N PHE A 6 -13.25 -18.07 16.54
CA PHE A 6 -11.90 -18.41 16.10
C PHE A 6 -11.30 -17.40 15.11
N SER A 7 -12.06 -16.89 14.13
CA SER A 7 -11.54 -15.84 13.25
C SER A 7 -11.26 -14.55 14.03
N ASP A 8 -12.10 -14.25 15.02
CA ASP A 8 -11.92 -13.08 15.88
C ASP A 8 -10.69 -13.20 16.79
N SER A 9 -10.36 -14.40 17.28
CA SER A 9 -9.13 -14.61 18.05
C SER A 9 -7.89 -14.40 17.19
N LEU A 10 -7.90 -14.89 15.94
CA LEU A 10 -6.79 -14.68 15.01
C LEU A 10 -6.59 -13.19 14.68
N ILE A 11 -7.67 -12.43 14.45
CA ILE A 11 -7.60 -10.99 14.21
C ILE A 11 -7.02 -10.25 15.42
N ARG A 12 -7.39 -10.65 16.65
CA ARG A 12 -6.82 -10.07 17.87
C ARG A 12 -5.33 -10.35 18.01
N GLU A 13 -4.90 -11.59 17.77
CA GLU A 13 -3.49 -11.97 17.80
C GLU A 13 -2.66 -11.19 16.76
N ILE A 14 -3.18 -11.04 15.55
CA ILE A 14 -2.59 -10.23 14.48
C ILE A 14 -2.34 -8.78 14.95
N ASN A 15 -3.32 -8.17 15.63
CA ASN A 15 -3.24 -6.76 16.04
C ASN A 15 -2.34 -6.52 17.26
N ILE A 16 -2.15 -7.52 18.13
CA ILE A 16 -1.46 -7.36 19.42
C ILE A 16 -0.01 -7.88 19.37
N ASN A 17 0.26 -8.91 18.56
CA ASN A 17 1.58 -9.54 18.53
C ASN A 17 2.59 -8.67 17.78
N LEU A 18 3.66 -8.26 18.47
CA LEU A 18 4.83 -7.57 17.92
C LEU A 18 5.89 -8.53 17.36
N ASP A 19 5.75 -9.83 17.64
CA ASP A 19 6.62 -10.90 17.17
C ASP A 19 6.24 -11.29 15.74
N GLU A 20 7.16 -11.10 14.79
CA GLU A 20 6.94 -11.24 13.35
C GLU A 20 6.53 -12.67 12.98
N GLU A 21 7.15 -13.70 13.56
CA GLU A 21 6.85 -15.09 13.24
C GLU A 21 5.43 -15.47 13.66
N LYS A 22 5.02 -15.03 14.85
CA LYS A 22 3.66 -15.29 15.37
C LYS A 22 2.60 -14.50 14.63
N HIS A 23 2.91 -13.25 14.29
CA HIS A 23 2.05 -12.40 13.49
C HIS A 23 1.81 -13.03 12.10
N LEU A 24 2.86 -13.50 11.44
CA LEU A 24 2.78 -14.14 10.13
C LEU A 24 1.99 -15.45 10.18
N ALA A 25 2.23 -16.29 11.19
CA ALA A 25 1.51 -17.54 11.37
C ALA A 25 -0.01 -17.32 11.57
N ALA A 26 -0.39 -16.35 12.42
CA ALA A 26 -1.79 -15.99 12.65
C ALA A 26 -2.44 -15.41 11.38
N HIS A 27 -1.72 -14.57 10.62
CA HIS A 27 -2.18 -14.05 9.34
C HIS A 27 -2.45 -15.14 8.30
N HIS A 28 -1.54 -16.11 8.15
CA HIS A 28 -1.73 -17.22 7.23
C HIS A 28 -2.90 -18.11 7.62
N ALA A 29 -3.08 -18.39 8.92
CA ALA A 29 -4.22 -19.14 9.42
C ALA A 29 -5.55 -18.42 9.11
N PHE A 30 -5.59 -17.10 9.27
CA PHE A 30 -6.75 -16.29 8.91
C PHE A 30 -7.02 -16.31 7.40
N GLN A 31 -5.99 -16.12 6.56
CA GLN A 31 -6.12 -16.17 5.11
C GLN A 31 -6.60 -17.53 4.60
N LYS A 32 -6.15 -18.64 5.22
CA LYS A 32 -6.65 -19.98 4.91
C LYS A 32 -8.16 -20.07 5.16
N ARG A 33 -8.62 -19.59 6.33
CA ARG A 33 -10.04 -19.60 6.67
C ARG A 33 -10.87 -18.72 5.72
N LEU A 34 -10.35 -17.55 5.37
CA LEU A 34 -10.97 -16.66 4.39
C LEU A 34 -11.13 -17.34 3.02
N TYR A 35 -10.12 -18.09 2.58
CA TYR A 35 -10.17 -18.85 1.33
C TYR A 35 -11.20 -19.99 1.39
N ASP A 36 -11.27 -20.73 2.50
CA ASP A 36 -12.19 -21.86 2.66
C ASP A 36 -13.66 -21.41 2.70
N GLU A 37 -13.95 -20.27 3.33
CA GLU A 37 -15.31 -19.73 3.44
C GLU A 37 -15.77 -18.94 2.20
N GLN A 38 -14.84 -18.54 1.33
CA GLN A 38 -15.08 -17.73 0.12
C GLN A 38 -16.12 -16.60 0.28
N PRO A 39 -16.08 -15.77 1.34
CA PRO A 39 -17.04 -14.68 1.53
C PRO A 39 -16.86 -13.56 0.49
N TYR A 40 -15.66 -13.46 -0.10
CA TYR A 40 -15.31 -12.50 -1.13
C TYR A 40 -14.27 -13.10 -2.09
N ILE A 41 -14.37 -12.77 -3.37
CA ILE A 41 -13.45 -13.21 -4.42
C ILE A 41 -12.56 -12.04 -4.83
N PHE A 42 -11.25 -12.16 -4.62
CA PHE A 42 -10.27 -11.17 -5.05
C PHE A 42 -10.00 -11.30 -6.56
N LEU A 43 -10.49 -10.35 -7.36
CA LEU A 43 -10.34 -10.37 -8.82
C LEU A 43 -9.05 -9.68 -9.31
N LEU A 44 -8.61 -8.62 -8.62
CA LEU A 44 -7.46 -7.83 -9.03
C LEU A 44 -6.77 -7.19 -7.82
N SER A 45 -5.45 -7.00 -7.94
CA SER A 45 -4.65 -6.16 -7.05
C SER A 45 -4.22 -4.92 -7.83
N PRO A 46 -4.81 -3.74 -7.58
CA PRO A 46 -4.58 -2.58 -8.42
C PRO A 46 -3.18 -2.03 -8.18
N GLN A 47 -2.39 -1.90 -9.24
CA GLN A 47 -1.14 -1.15 -9.19
C GLN A 47 -1.45 0.35 -9.31
N LYS A 48 -0.86 1.16 -8.44
CA LYS A 48 -1.03 2.62 -8.53
C LYS A 48 -0.32 3.15 -9.78
N THR A 49 -1.09 3.69 -10.71
CA THR A 49 -0.57 4.38 -11.90
C THR A 49 -0.29 5.84 -11.59
N LEU A 50 0.96 6.27 -11.72
CA LEU A 50 1.40 7.65 -11.51
C LEU A 50 2.07 8.19 -12.77
N VAL A 51 1.58 9.33 -13.28
CA VAL A 51 2.15 10.00 -14.45
C VAL A 51 2.70 11.35 -14.01
N ILE A 52 4.01 11.56 -14.20
CA ILE A 52 4.69 12.81 -13.85
C ILE A 52 5.31 13.41 -15.11
N HIS A 53 5.11 14.71 -15.31
CA HIS A 53 5.67 15.42 -16.46
C HIS A 53 7.20 15.40 -16.43
N LYS A 54 7.84 15.18 -17.59
CA LYS A 54 9.32 15.11 -17.77
C LYS A 54 10.11 16.38 -17.40
N ARG A 55 9.39 17.45 -17.03
CA ARG A 55 9.95 18.73 -16.56
C ARG A 55 10.47 18.64 -15.13
N PHE A 56 9.98 17.67 -14.37
CA PHE A 56 10.40 17.45 -13.00
C PHE A 56 11.49 16.38 -12.94
N GLU A 57 12.53 16.67 -12.17
CA GLU A 57 13.52 15.72 -11.70
C GLU A 57 13.10 15.14 -10.34
N ASN A 58 13.68 13.98 -10.01
CA ASN A 58 13.42 13.25 -8.77
C ASN A 58 11.94 12.85 -8.57
N ALA A 59 11.26 12.61 -9.69
CA ALA A 59 9.89 12.15 -9.77
C ALA A 59 9.78 10.66 -9.36
N LYS A 60 9.72 10.38 -8.06
CA LYS A 60 9.53 9.01 -7.52
C LYS A 60 8.09 8.77 -7.10
N GLY A 61 7.56 7.62 -7.52
CA GLY A 61 6.25 7.12 -7.09
C GLY A 61 6.37 6.23 -5.84
N TYR A 62 5.38 6.31 -4.98
CA TYR A 62 5.26 5.53 -3.74
C TYR A 62 3.93 4.79 -3.71
N MET A 63 3.89 3.65 -3.02
CA MET A 63 2.64 2.91 -2.82
C MET A 63 1.72 3.60 -1.81
N GLU A 64 2.31 4.30 -0.84
CA GLU A 64 1.59 5.09 0.15
C GLU A 64 0.90 6.30 -0.49
N SER A 65 -0.32 6.63 -0.06
CA SER A 65 -1.00 7.87 -0.48
C SER A 65 -0.25 9.09 0.09
N PRO A 66 -0.02 10.18 -0.68
CA PRO A 66 -0.58 10.56 -1.99
C PRO A 66 0.20 10.04 -3.22
N SER A 67 1.02 9.00 -3.06
CA SER A 67 1.77 8.30 -4.12
C SER A 67 2.95 9.07 -4.70
N ILE A 68 3.16 10.32 -4.28
CA ILE A 68 4.28 11.17 -4.69
C ILE A 68 4.68 12.11 -3.55
N LEU A 69 5.98 12.32 -3.40
CA LEU A 69 6.52 13.30 -2.46
C LEU A 69 6.74 14.63 -3.18
N ILE A 70 5.75 15.52 -3.09
CA ILE A 70 5.73 16.82 -3.80
C ILE A 70 6.97 17.66 -3.46
N ASN A 71 7.40 17.63 -2.20
CA ASN A 71 8.59 18.34 -1.71
C ASN A 71 9.90 17.91 -2.37
N THR A 72 9.96 16.69 -2.93
CA THR A 72 11.17 16.17 -3.58
C THR A 72 11.27 16.54 -5.05
N LEU A 73 10.20 17.06 -5.65
CA LEU A 73 10.15 17.43 -7.06
C LEU A 73 10.98 18.69 -7.32
N LYS A 74 11.92 18.60 -8.26
CA LYS A 74 12.73 19.74 -8.71
C LYS A 74 12.40 20.05 -10.17
N LEU A 75 12.21 21.33 -10.50
CA LEU A 75 12.02 21.74 -11.89
C LEU A 75 13.39 21.76 -12.60
N LYS A 76 13.48 21.09 -13.74
CA LYS A 76 14.66 21.13 -14.62
C LYS A 76 14.99 22.56 -15.05
N GLU A 77 16.28 22.88 -15.12
CA GLU A 77 16.76 24.22 -15.50
C GLU A 77 16.24 24.69 -16.86
N GLU A 78 16.07 23.77 -17.81
CA GLU A 78 15.52 24.02 -19.16
C GLU A 78 14.12 24.66 -19.14
N TYR A 79 13.35 24.40 -18.09
CA TYR A 79 11.97 24.85 -17.94
C TYR A 79 11.85 26.05 -16.98
N LYS A 80 12.96 26.51 -16.39
CA LYS A 80 12.94 27.75 -15.63
C LYS A 80 12.88 28.91 -16.60
N THR A 81 11.80 29.68 -16.57
CA THR A 81 11.72 30.96 -17.29
C THR A 81 12.88 31.84 -16.84
N LYS A 82 13.72 32.27 -17.79
CA LYS A 82 14.66 33.37 -17.55
C LYS A 82 13.83 34.54 -17.04
N LYS A 83 14.07 34.99 -15.80
CA LYS A 83 13.57 36.28 -15.34
C LYS A 83 14.05 37.32 -16.37
N SER A 84 13.13 37.94 -17.11
CA SER A 84 13.46 39.21 -17.75
C SER A 84 13.72 40.19 -16.62
N ASN A 85 14.87 40.86 -16.67
CA ASN A 85 15.29 41.89 -15.72
C ASN A 85 14.21 42.94 -15.49
#